data_AF-A0A8C9EWA4-F1
#
_entry.id   AF-A0A8C9EWA4-F1
#
_cell.length_a   1.000
_cell.length_b   1.000
_cell.length_c   1.000
_cell.angle_alpha   90.00
_cell.angle_beta   90.00
_cell.angle_gamma   90.00
#
_symmetry.space_group_name_H-M   'P 1'
#
loop_
_entity.id
_entity.type
_entity.pdbx_description
1 polymer ?
#
loop_
_entity_poly.entity_id
_entity_poly.type
_entity_poly.pdbx_seq_one_letter_code
_entity_poly.pdbx_strand_id
1 'polypeptide(L)'
;MFNGGMATTSAEIELPDVEPAAFLALLRFLYSDEVQIGPETVMTTLYTAKKYAVPALEAHCVDFLTKHLRADNAFMLLTQARLFDEPQLASLCLDTIDKSTMDAISAEGFTDIDIDTLCAVLERDTLSIRESRLFGAVVRWAEAECQRQQLPVTFGNKQKVLGRALSLIRFPLMTIEEFAAGPAQSGILSDREVVNLFLHFTVNPKPKVDYIDRPRCCLRGKECSINRFQQVESRWGYSGTSDRIRFTVNRRISIVGFGLYGSIHGPTDYQVNIQSVVFELQHCMGHARISILLLISSAVFQGPDSHYGTKGLKKVIHESPTASKTCFVFYSSPGNNNGTSIEDGQIPEIIFYT
;
A
#
# COMPACT_ATOMS: atom_id res chain seq x y z
N MET A 1 -38.00 26.33 -1.53
CA MET A 1 -38.29 26.64 -2.94
C MET A 1 -39.76 26.99 -3.14
N PHE A 2 -40.70 26.13 -2.74
CA PHE A 2 -42.13 26.37 -2.99
C PHE A 2 -42.93 26.91 -1.79
N ASN A 3 -42.38 26.83 -0.57
CA ASN A 3 -43.06 27.28 0.66
C ASN A 3 -42.09 28.06 1.57
N GLY A 4 -42.60 29.03 2.34
CA GLY A 4 -41.86 29.85 3.31
C GLY A 4 -41.41 31.23 2.80
N GLY A 5 -40.66 31.97 3.63
CA GLY A 5 -40.25 33.37 3.35
C GLY A 5 -39.24 33.56 2.21
N MET A 6 -38.70 32.46 1.67
CA MET A 6 -37.84 32.43 0.47
C MET A 6 -38.51 31.68 -0.69
N ALA A 7 -39.83 31.54 -0.68
CA ALA A 7 -40.58 30.91 -1.76
C ALA A 7 -40.62 31.80 -3.00
N THR A 8 -40.41 31.21 -4.17
CA THR A 8 -40.49 31.92 -5.45
C THR A 8 -41.95 31.97 -5.91
N THR A 9 -42.42 33.14 -6.34
CA THR A 9 -43.77 33.30 -6.93
C THR A 9 -43.79 33.07 -8.45
N SER A 10 -42.63 32.83 -9.06
CA SER A 10 -42.49 32.50 -10.48
C SER A 10 -43.05 31.10 -10.78
N ALA A 11 -43.76 30.97 -11.91
CA ALA A 11 -44.23 29.68 -12.40
C ALA A 11 -43.10 28.82 -12.99
N GLU A 12 -41.99 29.45 -13.39
CA GLU A 12 -40.82 28.80 -13.96
C GLU A 12 -39.62 28.95 -13.01
N ILE A 13 -38.86 27.86 -12.85
CA ILE A 13 -37.67 27.81 -12.01
C ILE A 13 -36.51 27.32 -12.89
N GLU A 14 -35.53 28.19 -13.09
CA GLU A 14 -34.32 27.87 -13.85
C GLU A 14 -33.32 27.11 -12.98
N LEU A 15 -32.71 26.07 -13.55
CA LEU A 15 -31.72 25.21 -12.90
C LEU A 15 -30.41 25.22 -13.71
N PRO A 16 -29.54 26.23 -13.52
CA PRO A 16 -28.39 26.46 -14.40
C PRO A 16 -27.25 25.44 -14.23
N ASP A 17 -27.20 24.76 -13.08
CA ASP A 17 -26.13 23.86 -12.65
C ASP A 17 -26.53 22.38 -12.67
N VAL A 18 -27.66 22.04 -13.30
CA VAL A 18 -28.15 20.66 -13.39
C VAL A 18 -28.38 20.29 -14.84
N GLU A 19 -27.76 19.18 -15.27
CA GLU A 19 -27.97 18.66 -16.61
C GLU A 19 -29.40 18.11 -16.81
N PRO A 20 -30.03 18.33 -17.98
CA PRO A 20 -31.38 17.85 -18.25
C PRO A 20 -31.55 16.34 -18.05
N ALA A 21 -30.54 15.54 -18.42
CA ALA A 21 -30.58 14.09 -18.28
C ALA A 21 -30.61 13.65 -16.80
N ALA A 22 -29.81 14.30 -15.96
CA ALA A 22 -29.75 14.03 -14.52
C ALA A 22 -31.05 14.44 -13.82
N PHE A 23 -31.61 15.60 -14.16
CA PHE A 23 -32.89 16.04 -13.60
C PHE A 23 -34.05 15.15 -14.06
N LEU A 24 -34.04 14.70 -15.31
CA LEU A 24 -35.03 13.73 -15.80
C LEU A 24 -34.94 12.40 -15.05
N ALA A 25 -33.73 11.91 -14.75
CA ALA A 25 -33.54 10.71 -13.94
C ALA A 25 -34.10 10.90 -12.52
N LEU A 26 -33.87 12.07 -11.90
CA LEU A 26 -34.47 12.43 -10.61
C LEU A 26 -36.00 12.42 -10.67
N LEU A 27 -36.60 13.09 -11.66
CA LEU A 27 -38.07 13.15 -11.81
C LEU A 27 -38.67 11.77 -12.03
N ARG A 28 -38.06 10.93 -12.88
CA ARG A 28 -38.50 9.55 -13.08
C ARG A 28 -38.48 8.79 -11.77
N PHE A 29 -37.36 8.85 -11.05
CA PHE A 29 -37.23 8.20 -9.75
C PHE A 29 -38.33 8.65 -8.76
N LEU A 30 -38.59 9.95 -8.65
CA LEU A 30 -39.61 10.48 -7.72
C LEU A 30 -41.03 10.05 -8.07
N TYR A 31 -41.35 9.81 -9.35
CA TYR A 31 -42.70 9.51 -9.80
C TYR A 31 -42.95 8.01 -10.05
N SER A 32 -41.92 7.22 -10.33
CA SER A 32 -42.06 5.79 -10.66
C SER A 32 -41.23 4.85 -9.79
N ASP A 33 -40.36 5.35 -8.91
CA ASP A 33 -39.38 4.57 -8.13
C ASP A 33 -38.41 3.76 -9.04
N GLU A 34 -38.34 4.10 -10.32
CA GLU A 34 -37.44 3.46 -11.28
C GLU A 34 -36.13 4.22 -11.43
N VAL A 35 -35.02 3.47 -11.38
CA VAL A 35 -33.66 4.01 -11.49
C VAL A 35 -33.11 3.72 -12.88
N GLN A 36 -32.85 4.77 -13.66
CA GLN A 36 -32.18 4.67 -14.96
C GLN A 36 -30.87 5.47 -14.93
N ILE A 37 -29.78 4.81 -14.55
CA ILE A 37 -28.45 5.41 -14.41
C ILE A 37 -27.48 4.68 -15.36
N GLY A 38 -26.67 5.46 -16.07
CA GLY A 38 -25.57 4.95 -16.90
C GLY A 38 -24.21 5.47 -16.42
N PRO A 39 -23.10 4.92 -16.93
CA PRO A 39 -21.74 5.33 -16.53
C PRO A 39 -21.45 6.81 -16.82
N GLU A 40 -22.02 7.36 -17.88
CA GLU A 40 -21.85 8.78 -18.25
C GLU A 40 -22.72 9.72 -17.39
N THR A 41 -23.86 9.24 -16.86
CA THR A 41 -24.85 10.08 -16.16
C THR A 41 -24.83 9.91 -14.65
N VAL A 42 -24.14 8.90 -14.11
CA VAL A 42 -24.17 8.58 -12.68
C VAL A 42 -23.65 9.72 -11.79
N MET A 43 -22.59 10.42 -12.21
CA MET A 43 -22.01 11.52 -11.43
C MET A 43 -22.95 12.73 -11.36
N THR A 44 -23.53 13.12 -12.50
CA THR A 44 -24.46 14.25 -12.57
C THR A 44 -25.80 13.91 -11.91
N THR A 45 -26.22 12.64 -11.97
CA THR A 45 -27.39 12.15 -11.21
C THR A 45 -27.11 12.13 -9.70
N LEU A 46 -25.94 11.69 -9.25
CA LEU A 46 -25.55 11.73 -7.83
C LEU A 46 -25.51 13.16 -7.29
N TYR A 47 -24.90 14.10 -8.05
CA TYR A 47 -24.94 15.53 -7.72
C TYR A 47 -26.37 16.02 -7.53
N THR A 48 -27.24 15.70 -8.49
CA THR A 48 -28.65 16.11 -8.49
C THR A 48 -29.40 15.51 -7.30
N ALA A 49 -29.20 14.21 -7.02
CA ALA A 49 -29.81 13.53 -5.89
C ALA A 49 -29.42 14.18 -4.55
N LYS A 50 -28.13 14.51 -4.38
CA LYS A 50 -27.62 15.25 -3.21
C LYS A 50 -28.20 16.65 -3.11
N LYS A 51 -28.18 17.41 -4.21
CA LYS A 51 -28.68 18.78 -4.26
C LYS A 51 -30.13 18.88 -3.83
N TYR A 52 -30.96 17.92 -4.23
CA TYR A 52 -32.39 17.89 -3.88
C TYR A 52 -32.71 16.98 -2.69
N ALA A 53 -31.70 16.48 -1.99
CA ALA A 53 -31.83 15.62 -0.81
C ALA A 53 -32.76 14.42 -1.05
N VAL A 54 -32.40 13.56 -2.00
CA VAL A 54 -33.09 12.30 -2.32
C VAL A 54 -32.17 11.10 -1.99
N PRO A 55 -32.07 10.69 -0.71
CA PRO A 55 -31.06 9.72 -0.26
C PRO A 55 -31.19 8.35 -0.91
N ALA A 56 -32.41 7.93 -1.27
CA ALA A 56 -32.62 6.65 -1.95
C ALA A 56 -31.96 6.61 -3.34
N LEU A 57 -32.06 7.71 -4.10
CA LEU A 57 -31.38 7.82 -5.39
C LEU A 57 -29.86 7.96 -5.23
N GLU A 58 -29.39 8.67 -4.19
CA GLU A 58 -27.97 8.72 -3.84
C GLU A 58 -27.41 7.32 -3.59
N ALA A 59 -28.11 6.52 -2.77
CA ALA A 59 -27.70 5.14 -2.47
C ALA A 59 -27.63 4.27 -3.73
N HIS A 60 -28.59 4.41 -4.65
CA HIS A 60 -28.55 3.71 -5.94
C HIS A 60 -27.36 4.16 -6.82
N CYS A 61 -27.03 5.44 -6.84
CA CYS A 61 -25.85 5.94 -7.56
C CYS A 61 -24.56 5.37 -6.97
N VAL A 62 -24.41 5.40 -5.64
CA VAL A 62 -23.22 4.87 -4.94
C VAL A 62 -23.08 3.36 -5.12
N ASP A 63 -24.19 2.61 -5.08
CA ASP A 63 -24.18 1.16 -5.35
C ASP A 63 -23.78 0.84 -6.79
N PHE A 64 -24.27 1.63 -7.76
CA PHE A 64 -23.84 1.51 -9.16
C PHE A 64 -22.33 1.75 -9.30
N LEU A 65 -21.81 2.84 -8.73
CA LEU A 65 -20.38 3.18 -8.75
C LEU A 65 -19.54 2.08 -8.09
N THR A 66 -20.01 1.54 -6.96
CA THR A 66 -19.36 0.46 -6.22
C THR A 66 -19.26 -0.83 -7.05
N LYS A 67 -20.34 -1.21 -7.75
CA LYS A 67 -20.37 -2.40 -8.61
C LYS A 67 -19.49 -2.29 -9.85
N HIS A 68 -19.25 -1.07 -10.33
CA HIS A 68 -18.45 -0.78 -11.52
C HIS A 68 -17.04 -0.26 -11.21
N LEU A 69 -16.62 -0.27 -9.94
CA LEU A 69 -15.28 0.11 -9.52
C LEU A 69 -14.25 -0.93 -9.97
N ARG A 70 -13.19 -0.44 -10.63
CA ARG A 70 -12.08 -1.22 -11.19
C ARG A 70 -10.77 -0.47 -10.97
N ALA A 71 -9.65 -1.15 -11.16
CA ALA A 71 -8.33 -0.54 -10.94
C ALA A 71 -8.08 0.66 -11.88
N ASP A 72 -8.55 0.59 -13.12
CA ASP A 72 -8.36 1.62 -14.15
C ASP A 72 -9.14 2.92 -13.90
N ASN A 73 -10.32 2.83 -13.25
CA ASN A 73 -11.15 4.00 -12.93
C ASN A 73 -11.07 4.42 -11.45
N ALA A 74 -10.35 3.69 -10.59
CA ALA A 74 -10.35 3.92 -9.15
C ALA A 74 -9.86 5.32 -8.73
N PHE A 75 -8.85 5.86 -9.41
CA PHE A 75 -8.32 7.19 -9.12
C PHE A 75 -9.31 8.32 -9.44
N MET A 76 -9.97 8.21 -10.59
CA MET A 76 -11.02 9.15 -10.98
C MET A 76 -12.20 9.05 -10.03
N LEU A 77 -12.65 7.83 -9.71
CA LEU A 77 -13.76 7.62 -8.78
C LEU A 77 -13.41 8.09 -7.35
N LEU A 78 -12.16 7.96 -6.90
CA LEU A 78 -11.70 8.53 -5.64
C LEU A 78 -11.81 10.04 -5.62
N THR A 79 -11.41 10.72 -6.70
CA THR A 79 -11.55 12.18 -6.84
C THR A 79 -13.01 12.60 -6.69
N GLN A 80 -13.92 11.89 -7.36
CA GLN A 80 -15.35 12.15 -7.28
C GLN A 80 -15.93 11.83 -5.89
N ALA A 81 -15.55 10.71 -5.29
CA ALA A 81 -15.99 10.32 -3.95
C ALA A 81 -15.59 11.37 -2.90
N ARG A 82 -14.41 11.97 -3.03
CA ARG A 82 -13.97 13.08 -2.18
C ARG A 82 -14.76 14.36 -2.45
N LEU A 83 -15.03 14.67 -3.72
CA LEU A 83 -15.83 15.85 -4.11
C LEU A 83 -17.27 15.79 -3.56
N PHE A 84 -17.87 14.60 -3.55
CA PHE A 84 -19.23 14.36 -3.06
C PHE A 84 -19.32 14.05 -1.55
N ASP A 85 -18.20 14.10 -0.82
CA ASP A 85 -18.10 13.74 0.60
C ASP A 85 -18.67 12.33 0.91
N GLU A 86 -18.28 11.35 0.09
CA GLU A 86 -18.66 9.93 0.20
C GLU A 86 -17.51 9.09 0.78
N PRO A 87 -17.32 9.06 2.12
CA PRO A 87 -16.15 8.44 2.74
C PRO A 87 -16.11 6.92 2.55
N GLN A 88 -17.28 6.26 2.49
CA GLN A 88 -17.36 4.82 2.26
C GLN A 88 -16.88 4.47 0.85
N LEU A 89 -17.36 5.20 -0.17
CA LEU A 89 -16.92 5.01 -1.55
C LEU A 89 -15.43 5.33 -1.71
N ALA A 90 -14.95 6.41 -1.08
CA ALA A 90 -13.53 6.77 -1.09
C ALA A 90 -12.67 5.66 -0.47
N SER A 91 -13.09 5.07 0.66
CA SER A 91 -12.39 3.95 1.30
C SER A 91 -12.30 2.73 0.38
N LEU A 92 -13.38 2.44 -0.36
CA LEU A 92 -13.41 1.32 -1.30
C LEU A 92 -12.51 1.57 -2.53
N CYS A 93 -12.45 2.80 -3.02
CA CYS A 93 -11.54 3.20 -4.09
C CYS A 93 -10.08 3.02 -3.66
N LEU A 94 -9.73 3.50 -2.46
CA LEU A 94 -8.41 3.33 -1.88
C LEU A 94 -8.06 1.85 -1.67
N ASP A 95 -9.01 1.04 -1.22
CA ASP A 95 -8.85 -0.40 -1.12
C ASP A 95 -8.65 -1.09 -2.48
N THR A 96 -9.24 -0.57 -3.55
CA THR A 96 -9.03 -1.12 -4.89
C THR A 96 -7.67 -0.72 -5.44
N ILE A 97 -7.25 0.53 -5.24
CA ILE A 97 -5.91 1.04 -5.59
C ILE A 97 -4.82 0.23 -4.88
N ASP A 98 -4.96 -0.01 -3.59
CA ASP A 98 -3.98 -0.76 -2.82
C ASP A 98 -3.92 -2.25 -3.21
N LYS A 99 -5.02 -2.86 -3.70
CA LYS A 99 -5.04 -4.26 -4.18
C LYS A 99 -4.36 -4.42 -5.54
N SER A 100 -4.49 -3.43 -6.41
CA SER A 100 -4.02 -3.44 -7.80
C SER A 100 -3.22 -2.18 -8.10
N THR A 101 -2.25 -1.84 -7.25
CA THR A 101 -1.54 -0.56 -7.28
C THR A 101 -0.83 -0.30 -8.60
N MET A 102 -0.15 -1.31 -9.15
CA MET A 102 0.55 -1.18 -10.43
C MET A 102 -0.41 -0.88 -11.58
N ASP A 103 -1.54 -1.56 -11.65
CA ASP A 103 -2.53 -1.38 -12.72
C ASP A 103 -3.20 -0.01 -12.60
N ALA A 104 -3.61 0.36 -11.39
CA ALA A 104 -4.26 1.64 -11.11
C ALA A 104 -3.34 2.81 -11.42
N ILE A 105 -2.08 2.76 -10.99
CA ILE A 105 -1.12 3.85 -11.21
C ILE A 105 -0.72 3.96 -12.68
N SER A 106 -0.79 2.86 -13.45
CA SER A 106 -0.47 2.84 -14.88
C SER A 106 -1.64 3.34 -15.75
N ALA A 107 -2.86 3.29 -15.25
CA ALA A 107 -4.05 3.75 -15.95
C ALA A 107 -3.96 5.24 -16.35
N GLU A 108 -4.70 5.61 -17.40
CA GLU A 108 -4.78 7.00 -17.89
C GLU A 108 -5.46 7.90 -16.85
N GLY A 109 -6.49 7.40 -16.17
CA GLY A 109 -7.19 8.15 -15.13
C GLY A 109 -6.32 8.57 -13.94
N PHE A 110 -5.11 8.01 -13.78
CA PHE A 110 -4.17 8.50 -12.76
C PHE A 110 -3.66 9.92 -13.06
N THR A 111 -3.43 10.28 -14.33
CA THR A 111 -2.92 11.62 -14.68
C THR A 111 -3.97 12.72 -14.55
N ASP A 112 -5.23 12.35 -14.45
CA ASP A 112 -6.38 13.26 -14.43
C ASP A 112 -6.79 13.70 -13.01
N ILE A 113 -6.18 13.13 -11.97
CA ILE A 113 -6.47 13.53 -10.59
C ILE A 113 -5.86 14.89 -10.25
N ASP A 114 -6.47 15.56 -9.28
CA ASP A 114 -5.97 16.80 -8.69
C ASP A 114 -4.79 16.57 -7.71
N ILE A 115 -4.08 17.65 -7.37
CA ILE A 115 -2.91 17.61 -6.49
C ILE A 115 -3.25 17.15 -5.06
N ASP A 116 -4.45 17.46 -4.54
CA ASP A 116 -4.87 17.01 -3.22
C ASP A 116 -5.09 15.50 -3.22
N THR A 117 -5.67 14.94 -4.28
CA THR A 117 -5.85 13.49 -4.46
C THR A 117 -4.51 12.79 -4.65
N LEU A 118 -3.60 13.35 -5.43
CA LEU A 118 -2.23 12.82 -5.54
C LEU A 118 -1.54 12.77 -4.17
N CYS A 119 -1.60 13.85 -3.39
CA CYS A 119 -0.98 13.91 -2.06
C CYS A 119 -1.58 12.86 -1.12
N ALA A 120 -2.92 12.77 -1.07
CA ALA A 120 -3.62 11.80 -0.23
C ALA A 120 -3.22 10.35 -0.54
N VAL A 121 -2.91 10.04 -1.80
CA VAL A 121 -2.43 8.73 -2.22
C VAL A 121 -0.97 8.53 -1.80
N LEU A 122 -0.10 9.50 -2.06
CA LEU A 122 1.33 9.43 -1.74
C LEU A 122 1.63 9.45 -0.23
N GLU A 123 0.72 9.92 0.62
CA GLU A 123 0.85 9.84 2.08
C GLU A 123 0.67 8.42 2.62
N ARG A 124 -0.03 7.55 1.89
CA ARG A 124 -0.41 6.21 2.37
C ARG A 124 0.78 5.27 2.46
N ASP A 125 0.90 4.59 3.59
CA ASP A 125 1.86 3.50 3.75
C ASP A 125 1.45 2.22 3.01
N THR A 126 0.18 2.10 2.58
CA THR A 126 -0.41 0.83 2.10
C THR A 126 -0.22 0.53 0.63
N LEU A 127 0.37 1.44 -0.16
CA LEU A 127 0.59 1.25 -1.59
C LEU A 127 1.60 0.12 -1.84
N SER A 128 1.21 -0.87 -2.64
CA SER A 128 2.07 -2.00 -2.99
C SER A 128 2.92 -1.71 -4.23
N ILE A 129 3.89 -0.81 -4.12
CA ILE A 129 4.73 -0.37 -5.24
C ILE A 129 6.16 -0.01 -4.79
N ARG A 130 7.14 -0.22 -5.67
CA ARG A 130 8.51 0.29 -5.48
C ARG A 130 8.54 1.80 -5.66
N GLU A 131 9.27 2.53 -4.82
CA GLU A 131 9.40 3.98 -4.91
C GLU A 131 9.92 4.43 -6.29
N SER A 132 10.80 3.66 -6.93
CA SER A 132 11.29 3.94 -8.29
C SER A 132 10.17 3.99 -9.34
N ARG A 133 9.21 3.07 -9.25
CA ARG A 133 8.02 3.01 -10.13
C ARG A 133 7.01 4.09 -9.77
N LEU A 134 6.81 4.34 -8.47
CA LEU A 134 5.95 5.42 -7.99
C LEU A 134 6.43 6.78 -8.48
N PHE A 135 7.73 7.05 -8.36
CA PHE A 135 8.36 8.27 -8.88
C PHE A 135 8.10 8.44 -10.38
N GLY A 136 8.29 7.39 -11.19
CA GLY A 136 8.01 7.45 -12.63
C GLY A 136 6.55 7.83 -12.94
N ALA A 137 5.60 7.31 -12.18
CA ALA A 137 4.20 7.70 -12.33
C ALA A 137 3.93 9.15 -11.91
N VAL A 138 4.52 9.61 -10.80
CA VAL A 138 4.40 11.00 -10.34
C VAL A 138 4.99 11.98 -11.36
N VAL A 139 6.10 11.62 -12.03
CA VAL A 139 6.64 12.40 -13.15
C VAL A 139 5.66 12.46 -14.31
N ARG A 140 5.01 11.34 -14.67
CA ARG A 140 3.97 11.29 -15.71
C ARG A 140 2.77 12.19 -15.36
N TRP A 141 2.35 12.20 -14.09
CA TRP A 141 1.33 13.14 -13.61
C TRP A 141 1.79 14.59 -13.74
N ALA A 142 3.04 14.91 -13.35
CA ALA A 142 3.58 16.26 -13.45
C ALA A 142 3.64 16.77 -14.90
N GLU A 143 3.94 15.89 -15.86
CA GLU A 143 3.92 16.19 -17.29
C GLU A 143 2.52 16.57 -17.77
N ALA A 144 1.51 15.76 -17.40
CA ALA A 144 0.11 16.03 -17.71
C ALA A 144 -0.38 17.33 -17.06
N GLU A 145 0.00 17.59 -15.81
CA GLU A 145 -0.36 18.82 -15.10
C GLU A 145 0.31 20.06 -15.72
N CYS A 146 1.56 19.95 -16.18
CA CYS A 146 2.19 21.04 -16.94
C CYS A 146 1.40 21.34 -18.22
N GLN A 147 0.97 20.32 -18.96
CA GLN A 147 0.15 20.49 -20.17
C GLN A 147 -1.20 21.13 -19.84
N ARG A 148 -1.86 20.70 -18.76
CA ARG A 148 -3.13 21.24 -18.27
C ARG A 148 -3.03 22.72 -17.91
N GLN A 149 -1.91 23.13 -17.30
CA GLN A 149 -1.61 24.52 -16.98
C GLN A 149 -0.99 25.32 -18.15
N GLN A 150 -0.91 24.73 -19.35
CA GLN A 150 -0.29 25.34 -20.54
C GLN A 150 1.18 25.80 -20.31
N LEU A 151 1.91 25.06 -19.47
CA LEU A 151 3.32 25.29 -19.19
C LEU A 151 4.20 24.35 -20.04
N PRO A 152 5.38 24.81 -20.51
CA PRO A 152 6.32 23.92 -21.18
C PRO A 152 6.83 22.85 -20.20
N VAL A 153 6.94 21.62 -20.68
CA VAL A 153 7.37 20.45 -19.88
C VAL A 153 8.87 20.53 -19.60
N THR A 154 9.24 21.36 -18.62
CA THR A 154 10.61 21.56 -18.13
C THR A 154 10.74 20.99 -16.72
N PHE A 155 11.97 20.67 -16.30
CA PHE A 155 12.22 20.14 -14.95
C PHE A 155 11.74 21.11 -13.85
N GLY A 156 11.97 22.41 -14.01
CA GLY A 156 11.54 23.43 -13.06
C GLY A 156 10.01 23.56 -12.98
N ASN A 157 9.30 23.42 -14.11
CA ASN A 157 7.84 23.42 -14.11
C ASN A 157 7.29 22.14 -13.48
N LYS A 158 7.87 20.97 -13.76
CA LYS A 158 7.50 19.70 -13.10
C LYS A 158 7.66 19.80 -11.59
N GLN A 159 8.78 20.36 -11.12
CA GLN A 159 9.02 20.59 -9.69
C GLN A 159 7.97 21.54 -9.10
N LYS A 160 7.64 22.62 -9.82
CA LYS A 160 6.65 23.61 -9.38
C LYS A 160 5.24 23.03 -9.26
N VAL A 161 4.78 22.24 -10.25
CA VAL A 161 3.43 21.63 -10.20
C VAL A 161 3.34 20.50 -9.18
N LEU A 162 4.44 19.77 -8.95
CA LEU A 162 4.49 18.74 -7.91
C LEU A 162 4.42 19.33 -6.51
N GLY A 163 5.12 20.45 -6.27
CA GLY A 163 5.11 21.14 -4.98
C GLY A 163 5.32 20.19 -3.80
N ARG A 164 4.33 20.12 -2.90
CA ARG A 164 4.36 19.26 -1.70
C ARG A 164 4.30 17.75 -1.99
N ALA A 165 3.84 17.33 -3.18
CA ALA A 165 3.81 15.92 -3.54
C ALA A 165 5.22 15.33 -3.67
N LEU A 166 6.21 16.14 -4.03
CA LEU A 166 7.60 15.70 -4.19
C LEU A 166 8.22 15.21 -2.87
N SER A 167 7.93 15.89 -1.75
CA SER A 167 8.40 15.49 -0.42
C SER A 167 7.76 14.19 0.12
N LEU A 168 6.69 13.72 -0.50
CA LEU A 168 6.00 12.47 -0.11
C LEU A 168 6.63 11.23 -0.75
N ILE A 169 7.54 11.41 -1.72
CA ILE A 169 8.29 10.32 -2.34
C ILE A 169 9.45 9.93 -1.42
N ARG A 170 9.62 8.63 -1.20
CA ARG A 170 10.56 8.09 -0.21
C ARG A 170 11.87 7.71 -0.88
N PHE A 171 12.59 8.69 -1.42
CA PHE A 171 13.86 8.48 -2.12
C PHE A 171 14.88 7.60 -1.35
N PRO A 172 15.03 7.71 -0.01
CA PRO A 172 15.99 6.89 0.76
C PRO A 172 15.76 5.37 0.67
N LEU A 173 14.59 4.96 0.19
CA LEU A 173 14.22 3.55 0.03
C LEU A 173 14.47 3.00 -1.37
N MET A 174 14.90 3.84 -2.31
CA MET A 174 15.36 3.37 -3.62
C MET A 174 16.74 2.75 -3.49
N THR A 175 17.09 1.84 -4.40
CA THR A 175 18.51 1.46 -4.55
C THR A 175 19.31 2.60 -5.16
N ILE A 176 20.64 2.57 -5.00
CA ILE A 176 21.53 3.58 -5.60
C ILE A 176 21.34 3.60 -7.12
N GLU A 177 21.20 2.43 -7.74
CA GLU A 177 21.00 2.28 -9.18
C GLU A 177 19.65 2.86 -9.62
N GLU A 178 18.58 2.58 -8.86
CA GLU A 178 17.25 3.14 -9.13
C GLU A 178 17.24 4.65 -9.00
N PHE A 179 17.89 5.19 -7.96
CA PHE A 179 18.00 6.63 -7.74
C PHE A 179 18.84 7.32 -8.82
N ALA A 180 20.00 6.75 -9.15
CA ALA A 180 20.93 7.28 -10.14
C ALA A 180 20.34 7.26 -11.56
N ALA A 181 19.55 6.24 -11.92
CA ALA A 181 18.94 6.12 -13.24
C ALA A 181 17.67 6.96 -13.41
N GLY A 182 16.99 7.32 -12.31
CA GLY A 182 15.73 8.06 -12.34
C GLY A 182 15.84 9.45 -11.72
N PRO A 183 15.52 9.63 -10.43
CA PRO A 183 15.47 10.94 -9.78
C PRO A 183 16.70 11.82 -9.98
N ALA A 184 17.91 11.27 -9.88
CA ALA A 184 19.16 12.03 -10.00
C ALA A 184 19.36 12.65 -11.40
N GLN A 185 18.82 12.02 -12.45
CA GLN A 185 18.90 12.50 -13.84
C GLN A 185 17.68 13.31 -14.28
N SER A 186 16.61 13.33 -13.47
CA SER A 186 15.34 13.97 -13.82
C SER A 186 15.39 15.51 -13.83
N GLY A 187 16.35 16.09 -13.11
CA GLY A 187 16.43 17.54 -12.86
C GLY A 187 15.34 18.10 -11.93
N ILE A 188 14.47 17.24 -11.38
CA ILE A 188 13.38 17.64 -10.47
C ILE A 188 13.91 17.95 -9.06
N LEU A 189 14.98 17.25 -8.66
CA LEU A 189 15.69 17.47 -7.41
C LEU A 189 16.82 18.49 -7.61
N SER A 190 17.07 19.32 -6.61
CA SER A 190 18.24 20.20 -6.60
C SER A 190 19.54 19.41 -6.45
N ASP A 191 20.65 19.95 -6.95
CA ASP A 191 21.98 19.33 -6.81
C ASP A 191 22.33 19.02 -5.34
N ARG A 192 21.89 19.88 -4.42
CA ARG A 192 22.08 19.68 -2.97
C ARG A 192 21.31 18.46 -2.46
N GLU A 193 20.05 18.29 -2.87
CA GLU A 193 19.23 17.12 -2.50
C GLU A 193 19.82 15.83 -3.08
N VAL A 194 20.26 15.87 -4.34
CA VAL A 194 20.90 14.73 -5.02
C VAL A 194 22.17 14.31 -4.28
N VAL A 195 23.07 15.25 -3.96
CA VAL A 195 24.29 14.96 -3.20
C VAL A 195 23.97 14.41 -1.81
N ASN A 196 23.02 15.02 -1.08
CA ASN A 196 22.61 14.55 0.23
C ASN A 196 22.08 13.10 0.20
N LEU A 197 21.27 12.75 -0.80
CA LEU A 197 20.75 11.40 -0.98
C LEU A 197 21.87 10.41 -1.36
N PHE A 198 22.80 10.77 -2.24
CA PHE A 198 23.97 9.93 -2.52
C PHE A 198 24.84 9.67 -1.28
N LEU A 199 25.07 10.69 -0.44
CA LEU A 199 25.75 10.51 0.83
C LEU A 199 24.95 9.59 1.77
N HIS A 200 23.62 9.72 1.81
CA HIS A 200 22.75 8.83 2.59
C HIS A 200 22.89 7.35 2.18
N PHE A 201 23.07 7.07 0.89
CA PHE A 201 23.21 5.69 0.42
C PHE A 201 24.60 5.09 0.64
N THR A 202 25.65 5.92 0.72
CA THR A 202 27.05 5.46 0.66
C THR A 202 27.81 5.60 1.98
N VAL A 203 27.43 6.54 2.84
CA VAL A 203 28.16 6.87 4.07
C VAL A 203 27.55 6.18 5.29
N ASN A 204 28.41 5.72 6.21
CA ASN A 204 28.02 5.15 7.51
C ASN A 204 28.77 5.89 8.65
N PRO A 205 28.09 6.46 9.67
CA PRO A 205 26.65 6.48 9.89
C PRO A 205 25.89 7.27 8.82
N LYS A 206 24.70 6.78 8.46
CA LYS A 206 23.87 7.41 7.43
C LYS A 206 23.48 8.83 7.86
N PRO A 207 23.79 9.87 7.06
CA PRO A 207 23.33 11.23 7.34
C PRO A 207 21.80 11.31 7.30
N LYS A 208 21.24 12.19 8.13
CA LYS A 208 19.81 12.52 8.11
C LYS A 208 19.47 13.27 6.82
N VAL A 209 18.30 12.97 6.27
CA VAL A 209 17.76 13.57 5.06
C VAL A 209 16.34 14.07 5.31
N ASP A 210 15.88 15.03 4.52
CA ASP A 210 14.57 15.66 4.66
C ASP A 210 13.41 14.82 4.06
N TYR A 211 13.69 13.56 3.71
CA TYR A 211 12.73 12.63 3.13
C TYR A 211 12.40 11.49 4.10
N ILE A 212 11.19 10.98 3.96
CA ILE A 212 10.72 9.81 4.70
C ILE A 212 11.56 8.59 4.31
N ASP A 213 12.14 7.92 5.30
CA ASP A 213 13.01 6.75 5.16
C ASP A 213 12.36 5.45 5.67
N ARG A 214 11.06 5.48 5.98
CA ARG A 214 10.26 4.30 6.38
C ARG A 214 9.55 3.66 5.18
N PRO A 215 9.66 2.35 4.95
CA PRO A 215 9.03 1.67 3.82
C PRO A 215 7.52 1.84 3.78
N ARG A 216 6.95 1.87 2.57
CA ARG A 216 5.51 1.66 2.38
C ARG A 216 5.23 0.21 2.73
N CYS A 217 4.54 0.00 3.83
CA CYS A 217 4.07 -1.30 4.24
C CYS A 217 2.84 -1.65 3.40
N CYS A 218 3.02 -2.48 2.36
CA CYS A 218 1.97 -3.12 1.54
C CYS A 218 1.07 -4.08 2.34
N LEU A 219 0.94 -3.85 3.64
CA LEU A 219 0.55 -4.81 4.64
C LEU A 219 -0.78 -4.33 5.20
N ARG A 220 -1.83 -5.02 4.77
CA ARG A 220 -3.18 -4.84 5.31
C ARG A 220 -3.33 -5.71 6.55
N GLY A 221 -3.99 -5.19 7.57
CA GLY A 221 -4.33 -5.93 8.79
C GLY A 221 -3.60 -5.44 10.02
N LYS A 222 -3.60 -6.25 11.07
CA LYS A 222 -2.86 -5.98 12.30
C LYS A 222 -1.48 -6.64 12.23
N GLU A 223 -0.43 -5.89 12.58
CA GLU A 223 0.90 -6.47 12.77
C GLU A 223 0.85 -7.46 13.94
N CYS A 224 1.33 -8.66 13.68
CA CYS A 224 1.41 -9.76 14.63
C CYS A 224 2.83 -10.30 14.61
N SER A 225 3.30 -10.78 15.76
CA SER A 225 4.54 -11.54 15.82
C SER A 225 4.33 -12.86 16.54
N ILE A 226 5.16 -13.83 16.18
CA ILE A 226 5.31 -15.08 16.92
C ILE A 226 6.78 -15.27 17.28
N ASN A 227 7.03 -15.77 18.48
CA ASN A 227 8.34 -16.27 18.88
C ASN A 227 8.30 -17.79 18.96
N ARG A 228 9.31 -18.47 18.40
CA ARG A 228 9.36 -19.93 18.38
C ARG A 228 10.25 -20.55 19.45
N PHE A 229 11.07 -19.79 20.17
CA PHE A 229 11.97 -20.33 21.18
C PHE A 229 11.48 -20.02 22.60
N GLN A 230 11.63 -20.97 23.51
CA GLN A 230 11.22 -20.80 24.90
C GLN A 230 12.35 -20.30 25.79
N GLN A 231 13.59 -20.44 25.34
CA GLN A 231 14.78 -20.08 26.09
C GLN A 231 15.78 -19.36 25.19
N VAL A 232 16.66 -18.58 25.81
CA VAL A 232 17.73 -17.84 25.14
C VAL A 232 19.04 -18.25 25.79
N GLU A 233 19.98 -18.69 24.97
CA GLU A 233 21.36 -18.97 25.35
C GLU A 233 22.33 -18.01 24.64
N SER A 234 23.63 -18.25 24.78
CA SER A 234 24.68 -17.32 24.33
C SER A 234 25.83 -18.07 23.66
N ARG A 235 26.67 -17.34 22.93
CA ARG A 235 27.84 -17.86 22.19
C ARG A 235 27.47 -18.60 20.90
N TRP A 236 26.54 -18.02 20.15
CA TRP A 236 26.30 -18.46 18.79
C TRP A 236 27.30 -17.81 17.83
N GLY A 237 28.18 -18.63 17.27
CA GLY A 237 29.14 -18.21 16.26
C GLY A 237 28.57 -18.33 14.86
N TYR A 238 28.92 -17.38 13.99
CA TYR A 238 28.45 -17.33 12.60
C TYR A 238 29.42 -18.00 11.62
N SER A 239 29.76 -19.26 11.89
CA SER A 239 30.62 -20.08 11.02
C SER A 239 29.80 -21.14 10.29
N GLY A 240 29.81 -21.16 8.95
CA GLY A 240 29.16 -22.19 8.14
C GLY A 240 28.22 -21.66 7.05
N THR A 241 27.16 -22.41 6.74
CA THR A 241 26.10 -21.99 5.80
C THR A 241 25.11 -21.00 6.43
N SER A 242 24.17 -20.49 5.64
CA SER A 242 23.15 -19.54 6.10
C SER A 242 22.16 -20.16 7.08
N ASP A 243 21.69 -19.37 8.06
CA ASP A 243 20.63 -19.75 9.00
C ASP A 243 19.31 -19.88 8.26
N ARG A 244 18.78 -21.10 8.18
CA ARG A 244 17.54 -21.38 7.44
C ARG A 244 16.40 -21.80 8.34
N ILE A 245 15.25 -21.15 8.19
CA ILE A 245 13.98 -21.63 8.73
C ILE A 245 13.03 -22.00 7.59
N ARG A 246 12.31 -23.10 7.80
CA ARG A 246 11.25 -23.55 6.90
C ARG A 246 9.98 -23.71 7.72
N PHE A 247 8.88 -23.11 7.26
CA PHE A 247 7.59 -23.26 7.92
C PHE A 247 6.42 -23.24 6.95
N THR A 248 5.29 -23.77 7.43
CA THR A 248 3.99 -23.65 6.76
C THR A 248 3.01 -22.90 7.65
N VAL A 249 2.05 -22.23 7.01
CA VAL A 249 0.98 -21.50 7.69
C VAL A 249 -0.37 -21.97 7.20
N ASN A 250 -1.32 -22.15 8.11
CA ASN A 250 -2.67 -22.64 7.79
C ASN A 250 -3.59 -21.59 7.12
N ARG A 251 -3.07 -20.41 6.85
CA ARG A 251 -3.81 -19.29 6.24
C ARG A 251 -2.83 -18.40 5.48
N ARG A 252 -3.37 -17.57 4.58
CA ARG A 252 -2.59 -16.54 3.88
C ARG A 252 -2.13 -15.49 4.91
N ILE A 253 -0.83 -15.20 4.91
CA ILE A 253 -0.23 -14.13 5.72
C ILE A 253 0.71 -13.31 4.82
N SER A 254 1.03 -12.10 5.24
CA SER A 254 2.07 -11.28 4.61
C SER A 254 3.22 -11.09 5.57
N ILE A 255 4.41 -11.57 5.23
CA ILE A 255 5.59 -11.45 6.10
C ILE A 255 6.17 -10.05 5.99
N VAL A 256 6.39 -9.43 7.14
CA VAL A 256 7.02 -8.11 7.28
C VAL A 256 8.53 -8.27 7.41
N GLY A 257 8.94 -9.23 8.23
CA GLY A 257 10.34 -9.43 8.56
C GLY A 257 10.55 -10.54 9.58
N PHE A 258 11.80 -10.72 9.94
CA PHE A 258 12.26 -11.69 10.91
C PHE A 258 13.00 -10.97 12.01
N GLY A 259 12.65 -11.26 13.26
CA GLY A 259 13.47 -10.84 14.40
C GLY A 259 14.65 -11.80 14.55
N LEU A 260 15.79 -11.25 14.92
CA LEU A 260 17.08 -11.93 14.98
C LEU A 260 17.74 -11.62 16.33
N TYR A 261 18.48 -12.58 16.87
CA TYR A 261 19.24 -12.33 18.11
C TYR A 261 20.47 -11.46 17.85
N GLY A 262 20.74 -10.53 18.77
CA GLY A 262 21.87 -9.62 18.71
C GLY A 262 23.08 -10.07 19.54
N SER A 263 24.11 -9.24 19.58
CA SER A 263 25.39 -9.54 20.21
C SER A 263 25.28 -9.76 21.72
N ILE A 264 26.10 -10.68 22.24
CA ILE A 264 26.29 -10.88 23.68
C ILE A 264 27.22 -9.84 24.32
N HIS A 265 27.89 -9.02 23.50
CA HIS A 265 28.89 -8.04 23.94
C HIS A 265 28.37 -6.59 23.92
N GLY A 266 27.06 -6.40 23.76
CA GLY A 266 26.41 -5.09 23.70
C GLY A 266 26.11 -4.61 22.28
N PRO A 267 25.72 -3.33 22.09
CA PRO A 267 25.30 -2.81 20.79
C PRO A 267 26.38 -2.98 19.72
N THR A 268 26.09 -3.73 18.66
CA THR A 268 27.01 -3.99 17.55
C THR A 268 26.26 -4.08 16.23
N ASP A 269 26.91 -3.64 15.15
CA ASP A 269 26.39 -3.78 13.80
C ASP A 269 26.59 -5.19 13.25
N TYR A 270 25.53 -5.75 12.67
CA TYR A 270 25.57 -7.02 11.97
C TYR A 270 25.33 -6.79 10.48
N GLN A 271 26.11 -7.48 9.63
CA GLN A 271 25.77 -7.59 8.23
C GLN A 271 24.86 -8.79 8.03
N VAL A 272 23.61 -8.55 7.64
CA VAL A 272 22.60 -9.58 7.44
C VAL A 272 22.08 -9.54 6.01
N ASN A 273 22.12 -10.68 5.32
CA ASN A 273 21.46 -10.86 4.03
C ASN A 273 20.33 -11.88 4.18
N ILE A 274 19.08 -11.42 4.02
CA ILE A 274 17.88 -12.26 4.13
C ILE A 274 17.33 -12.55 2.74
N GLN A 275 17.12 -13.83 2.45
CA GLN A 275 16.45 -14.31 1.25
C GLN A 275 15.24 -15.16 1.66
N SER A 276 14.07 -14.83 1.13
CA SER A 276 12.84 -15.58 1.35
C SER A 276 12.32 -16.13 0.03
N VAL A 277 12.03 -17.44 0.01
CA VAL A 277 11.39 -18.12 -1.12
C VAL A 277 10.04 -18.64 -0.65
N VAL A 278 9.01 -18.30 -1.41
CA VAL A 278 7.62 -18.66 -1.15
C VAL A 278 7.19 -19.70 -2.17
N PHE A 279 6.70 -20.85 -1.71
CA PHE A 279 6.08 -21.86 -2.55
C PHE A 279 4.60 -22.00 -2.18
N GLU A 280 3.71 -21.85 -3.16
CA GLU A 280 2.32 -22.26 -2.99
C GLU A 280 2.21 -23.77 -3.20
N LEU A 281 2.04 -24.52 -2.11
CA LEU A 281 1.72 -25.93 -2.19
C LEU A 281 0.19 -26.06 -2.28
N GLN A 282 -0.31 -26.43 -3.47
CA GLN A 282 -1.67 -26.93 -3.60
C GLN A 282 -1.70 -28.37 -3.08
N HIS A 283 -2.24 -28.57 -1.87
CA HIS A 283 -2.56 -29.90 -1.36
C HIS A 283 -4.07 -30.13 -1.46
N CYS A 284 -4.48 -31.04 -2.34
CA CYS A 284 -5.84 -31.55 -2.41
C CYS A 284 -5.99 -32.69 -1.39
N MET A 285 -6.56 -32.40 -0.22
CA MET A 285 -7.05 -33.43 0.71
C MET A 285 -8.58 -33.34 0.77
N GLY A 286 -9.27 -34.10 -0.09
CA GLY A 286 -10.73 -34.10 -0.19
C GLY A 286 -11.31 -32.84 -0.85
N HIS A 287 -12.55 -32.46 -0.47
CA HIS A 287 -13.29 -31.31 -1.03
C HIS A 287 -12.83 -29.92 -0.54
N ALA A 288 -11.83 -29.85 0.35
CA ALA A 288 -11.28 -28.57 0.83
C ALA A 288 -9.91 -28.31 0.19
N ARG A 289 -9.83 -27.26 -0.64
CA ARG A 289 -8.55 -26.71 -1.11
C ARG A 289 -7.92 -25.93 0.04
N ILE A 290 -6.89 -26.49 0.68
CA ILE A 290 -6.08 -25.76 1.66
C ILE A 290 -4.81 -25.33 0.94
N SER A 291 -4.71 -24.04 0.59
CA SER A 291 -3.46 -23.46 0.09
C SER A 291 -2.49 -23.36 1.27
N ILE A 292 -1.50 -24.23 1.32
CA ILE A 292 -0.45 -24.17 2.34
C ILE A 292 0.72 -23.41 1.74
N LEU A 293 1.05 -22.26 2.33
CA LEU A 293 2.23 -21.51 1.94
C LEU A 293 3.45 -22.15 2.61
N LEU A 294 4.36 -22.71 1.82
CA LEU A 294 5.67 -23.15 2.31
C LEU A 294 6.65 -22.00 2.13
N LEU A 295 7.22 -21.55 3.24
CA LEU A 295 8.19 -20.46 3.22
C LEU A 295 9.55 -20.97 3.70
N ILE A 296 10.57 -20.64 2.92
CA ILE A 296 11.97 -20.86 3.28
C ILE A 296 12.60 -19.50 3.40
N SER A 297 13.07 -19.15 4.59
CA SER A 297 13.87 -17.95 4.80
C SER A 297 15.27 -18.33 5.22
N SER A 298 16.24 -17.69 4.59
CA SER A 298 17.67 -17.92 4.75
C SER A 298 18.32 -16.60 5.11
N ALA A 299 19.01 -16.54 6.25
CA ALA A 299 19.76 -15.38 6.68
C ALA A 299 21.26 -15.72 6.73
N VAL A 300 22.09 -14.95 6.04
CA VAL A 300 23.56 -14.99 6.20
C VAL A 300 23.94 -13.91 7.18
N PHE A 301 24.56 -14.29 8.28
CA PHE A 301 25.00 -13.38 9.33
C PHE A 301 26.53 -13.28 9.35
N GLN A 302 27.02 -12.06 9.50
CA GLN A 302 28.41 -11.78 9.80
C GLN A 302 28.49 -10.77 10.93
N GLY A 303 29.24 -11.11 11.99
CA GLY A 303 29.41 -10.29 13.18
C GLY A 303 29.95 -11.11 14.36
N PRO A 304 30.09 -10.48 15.54
CA PRO A 304 30.54 -11.17 16.76
C PRO A 304 29.48 -12.13 17.29
N ASP A 305 29.87 -13.01 18.20
CA ASP A 305 28.97 -13.98 18.83
C ASP A 305 27.69 -13.33 19.36
N SER A 306 26.57 -14.01 19.14
CA SER A 306 25.24 -13.56 19.52
C SER A 306 24.55 -14.50 20.50
N HIS A 307 23.43 -14.03 21.02
CA HIS A 307 22.45 -14.89 21.67
C HIS A 307 21.82 -15.83 20.65
N TYR A 308 21.28 -16.96 21.07
CA TYR A 308 20.46 -17.83 20.22
C TYR A 308 19.31 -18.41 21.03
N GLY A 309 18.27 -18.87 20.34
CA GLY A 309 17.13 -19.49 20.99
C GLY A 309 17.32 -20.99 21.11
N THR A 310 16.80 -21.57 22.19
CA THR A 310 16.74 -23.01 22.43
C THR A 310 15.32 -23.43 22.81
N LYS A 311 15.07 -24.75 22.84
CA LYS A 311 13.74 -25.35 23.09
C LYS A 311 12.68 -24.82 22.13
N GLY A 312 13.01 -24.87 20.84
CA GLY A 312 12.18 -24.35 19.79
C GLY A 312 10.92 -25.18 19.55
N LEU A 313 9.81 -24.49 19.36
CA LEU A 313 8.50 -25.07 19.17
C LEU A 313 8.31 -25.48 17.71
N LYS A 314 8.06 -26.78 17.47
CA LYS A 314 7.65 -27.28 16.15
C LYS A 314 6.34 -26.67 15.65
N LYS A 315 5.46 -26.25 16.56
CA LYS A 315 4.17 -25.64 16.26
C LYS A 315 3.94 -24.42 17.14
N VAL A 316 3.63 -23.28 16.53
CA VAL A 316 3.27 -22.05 17.24
C VAL A 316 1.89 -21.60 16.77
N ILE A 317 1.01 -21.28 17.71
CA ILE A 317 -0.35 -20.80 17.43
C ILE A 317 -0.45 -19.36 17.91
N HIS A 318 -0.77 -18.46 16.99
CA HIS A 318 -1.10 -17.08 17.28
C HIS A 318 -2.62 -16.91 17.26
N GLU A 319 -3.18 -16.42 18.36
CA GLU A 319 -4.61 -16.11 18.48
C GLU A 319 -4.82 -14.61 18.29
N SER A 320 -5.52 -14.23 17.22
CA SER A 320 -5.90 -12.85 16.99
C SER A 320 -7.02 -12.44 17.98
N PRO A 321 -7.12 -11.14 18.36
CA PRO A 321 -8.24 -10.62 19.15
C PRO A 321 -9.63 -10.92 18.56
N THR A 322 -9.70 -11.18 17.24
CA THR A 322 -10.94 -11.58 16.54
C THR A 322 -11.21 -13.09 16.61
N ALA A 323 -10.57 -13.81 17.53
CA ALA A 323 -10.67 -15.26 17.74
C ALA A 323 -10.20 -16.16 16.57
N SER A 324 -9.55 -15.59 15.56
CA SER A 324 -8.96 -16.38 14.47
C SER A 324 -7.58 -16.92 14.86
N LYS A 325 -7.35 -18.23 14.69
CA LYS A 325 -6.08 -18.91 15.05
C LYS A 325 -5.12 -19.15 13.87
N THR A 326 -4.03 -18.40 13.80
CA THR A 326 -2.95 -18.58 12.82
C THR A 326 -1.98 -19.63 13.35
N CYS A 327 -1.80 -20.73 12.62
CA CYS A 327 -0.94 -21.83 13.02
C CYS A 327 0.29 -21.91 12.13
N PHE A 328 1.47 -21.83 12.74
CA PHE A 328 2.77 -22.01 12.12
C PHE A 328 3.31 -23.40 12.47
N VAL A 329 3.78 -24.14 11.47
CA VAL A 329 4.44 -25.44 11.66
C VAL A 329 5.84 -25.35 11.07
N PHE A 330 6.86 -25.60 11.88
CA PHE A 330 8.26 -25.49 11.52
C PHE A 330 8.84 -26.85 11.11
N TYR A 331 9.77 -26.82 10.15
CA TYR A 331 10.44 -27.97 9.58
C TYR A 331 11.94 -27.73 9.51
N SER A 332 12.71 -28.82 9.58
CA SER A 332 14.14 -28.76 9.29
C SER A 332 14.38 -28.40 7.82
N SER A 333 15.35 -27.52 7.58
CA SER A 333 15.76 -27.12 6.23
C SER A 333 17.01 -27.89 5.81
N PRO A 334 17.04 -28.53 4.62
CA PRO A 334 18.22 -29.20 4.09
C PRO A 334 19.37 -28.23 3.87
N GLY A 335 20.60 -28.67 4.14
CA GLY A 335 21.81 -27.88 3.96
C GLY A 335 22.11 -26.87 5.08
N ASN A 336 21.37 -26.93 6.19
CA ASN A 336 21.71 -26.19 7.40
C ASN A 336 22.80 -26.93 8.16
N ASN A 337 24.02 -26.42 8.17
CA ASN A 337 25.14 -27.01 8.91
C ASN A 337 25.74 -26.05 9.95
N ASN A 338 25.07 -24.93 10.19
CA ASN A 338 25.50 -23.87 11.11
C ASN A 338 24.81 -23.94 12.48
N GLY A 339 24.05 -25.01 12.75
CA GLY A 339 23.35 -25.24 14.01
C GLY A 339 21.87 -24.85 14.02
N THR A 340 21.38 -23.99 13.11
CA THR A 340 19.96 -23.62 13.14
C THR A 340 19.06 -24.82 12.81
N SER A 341 18.04 -25.04 13.63
CA SER A 341 17.11 -26.16 13.56
C SER A 341 15.72 -25.76 14.07
N ILE A 342 14.83 -26.73 14.22
CA ILE A 342 13.55 -26.49 14.91
C ILE A 342 13.80 -26.18 16.39
N GLU A 343 14.77 -26.84 17.02
CA GLU A 343 15.02 -26.75 18.46
C GLU A 343 15.90 -25.56 18.84
N ASP A 344 16.87 -25.19 17.99
CA ASP A 344 17.86 -24.17 18.31
C ASP A 344 18.11 -23.23 17.12
N GLY A 345 18.50 -21.96 17.33
CA GLY A 345 18.98 -21.09 16.25
C GLY A 345 18.74 -19.59 16.36
N GLN A 346 19.03 -18.88 15.27
CA GLN A 346 19.14 -17.40 15.20
C GLN A 346 17.89 -16.63 14.83
N ILE A 347 16.85 -17.32 14.37
CA ILE A 347 15.61 -16.69 13.86
C ILE A 347 14.47 -16.99 14.83
N PRO A 348 14.34 -16.22 15.93
CA PRO A 348 13.30 -16.41 16.94
C PRO A 348 11.93 -15.98 16.48
N GLU A 349 11.85 -14.86 15.77
CA GLU A 349 10.61 -14.12 15.60
C GLU A 349 10.24 -13.99 14.13
N ILE A 350 8.96 -14.21 13.83
CA ILE A 350 8.37 -13.94 12.53
C ILE A 350 7.33 -12.84 12.73
N ILE A 351 7.52 -11.73 12.01
CA ILE A 351 6.61 -10.59 12.01
C ILE A 351 5.76 -10.68 10.74
N PHE A 352 4.44 -10.66 10.90
CA PHE A 352 3.50 -10.88 9.81
C PHE A 352 2.19 -10.11 10.02
N TYR A 353 1.46 -9.89 8.93
CA TYR A 353 0.09 -9.41 8.94
C TYR A 353 -0.87 -10.53 8.56
N THR A 354 -2.04 -10.53 9.22
CA THR A 354 -3.17 -11.44 8.95
C THR A 354 -4.30 -10.76 8.19
#